data_AF-C3XRP8-F1
#
_entry.id   AF-C3XRP8-F1
#
_cell.length_a   1.000
_cell.length_b   1.000
_cell.length_c   1.000
_cell.angle_alpha   90.00
_cell.angle_beta   90.00
_cell.angle_gamma   90.00
#
_symmetry.space_group_name_H-M   'P 1'
#
loop_
_entity.id
_entity.type
_entity.pdbx_description
1 polymer ?
#
loop_
_entity_poly.entity_id
_entity_poly.type
_entity_poly.pdbx_seq_one_letter_code
_entity_poly.pdbx_strand_id
1 'polypeptide(L)'
;MKTPVGIFLCVLSMIAASRSAAATGDLSAPISLETALSEVQGELRDMKTQLRQLQERSIVACDSGYVEVPANSHLYTGSGVRYLEIPAYFSRSFSSTPTVTVGLSHLDHNPGTNTRIDVTVVSVRTSSITIRIETWATSHVVKAGVNWMACA
;
A
#
# COMPACT_ATOMS: atom_id res chain seq x y z
N MET A 1 -20.74 34.53 16.17
CA MET A 1 -21.21 35.86 15.72
C MET A 1 -21.23 35.91 14.19
N LYS A 2 -22.38 35.54 13.61
CA LYS A 2 -23.06 36.07 12.40
C LYS A 2 -24.14 35.04 12.04
N THR A 3 -25.38 35.40 12.36
CA THR A 3 -26.64 34.77 11.97
C THR A 3 -27.48 35.89 11.31
N PRO A 4 -28.75 35.66 10.91
CA PRO A 4 -29.27 34.75 9.88
C PRO A 4 -30.35 35.44 9.00
N VAL A 5 -30.69 34.93 7.81
CA VAL A 5 -31.98 35.17 7.11
C VAL A 5 -32.10 34.04 6.07
N GLY A 6 -33.09 33.14 5.96
CA GLY A 6 -34.45 33.08 6.48
C GLY A 6 -35.44 33.59 5.43
N ILE A 7 -36.01 32.74 4.55
CA ILE A 7 -37.35 32.95 3.97
C ILE A 7 -37.94 31.59 3.56
N PHE A 8 -39.05 31.29 4.22
CA PHE A 8 -40.05 30.28 3.93
C PHE A 8 -41.13 31.01 3.15
N LEU A 9 -41.58 30.53 1.97
CA LEU A 9 -42.95 30.81 1.52
C LEU A 9 -43.44 29.84 0.44
N CYS A 10 -44.45 29.11 0.87
CA CYS A 10 -45.40 28.28 0.15
C CYS A 10 -46.36 29.16 -0.65
N VAL A 11 -46.68 28.84 -1.93
CA VAL A 11 -48.03 29.06 -2.48
C VAL A 11 -48.41 27.99 -3.52
N LEU A 12 -49.53 27.35 -3.18
CA LEU A 12 -50.51 26.54 -3.89
C LEU A 12 -50.68 26.66 -5.43
N SER A 13 -50.87 25.46 -6.03
CA SER A 13 -52.00 25.02 -6.87
C SER A 13 -52.22 25.62 -8.27
N MET A 14 -51.95 24.82 -9.30
CA MET A 14 -52.90 24.66 -10.41
C MET A 14 -53.23 23.18 -10.61
N ILE A 15 -54.50 22.90 -10.41
CA ILE A 15 -55.21 21.65 -10.69
C ILE A 15 -55.23 21.47 -12.22
N ALA A 16 -54.67 20.37 -12.71
CA ALA A 16 -55.14 19.78 -13.95
C ALA A 16 -55.67 18.39 -13.63
N ALA A 17 -56.97 18.33 -13.35
CA ALA A 17 -57.70 17.08 -13.37
C ALA A 17 -57.76 16.58 -14.82
N SER A 18 -57.21 15.40 -15.10
CA SER A 18 -57.86 14.53 -16.07
C SER A 18 -57.51 13.07 -15.84
N ARG A 19 -58.58 12.34 -15.48
CA ARG A 19 -58.88 10.94 -15.77
C ARG A 19 -57.92 9.87 -15.24
N SER A 20 -58.36 9.29 -14.11
CA SER A 20 -58.39 7.85 -13.84
C SER A 20 -58.15 7.01 -15.10
N ALA A 21 -56.93 6.49 -15.24
CA ALA A 21 -56.72 5.19 -15.86
C ALA A 21 -56.65 4.20 -14.71
N ALA A 22 -57.63 3.31 -14.66
CA ALA A 22 -57.75 2.27 -13.67
C ALA A 22 -56.42 1.51 -13.53
N ALA A 23 -56.01 1.31 -12.28
CA ALA A 23 -55.10 0.22 -11.92
C ALA A 23 -55.83 -1.11 -12.17
N THR A 24 -55.89 -1.50 -13.44
CA THR A 24 -56.16 -2.87 -13.84
C THR A 24 -54.82 -3.50 -14.11
N GLY A 25 -54.45 -4.48 -13.28
CA GLY A 25 -53.19 -5.17 -13.39
C GLY A 25 -52.91 -5.62 -14.81
N ASP A 26 -51.68 -5.37 -15.24
CA ASP A 26 -51.07 -6.17 -16.27
C ASP A 26 -49.87 -6.83 -15.61
N LEU A 27 -50.00 -8.14 -15.35
CA LEU A 27 -48.85 -9.00 -15.09
C LEU A 27 -47.94 -8.79 -16.28
N SER A 28 -46.81 -8.12 -16.06
CA SER A 28 -45.78 -7.90 -17.07
C SER A 28 -45.58 -9.20 -17.83
N ALA A 29 -45.81 -9.15 -19.15
CA ALA A 29 -45.70 -10.28 -20.07
C ALA A 29 -44.48 -11.16 -19.71
N PRO A 30 -44.60 -12.50 -19.77
CA PRO A 30 -43.48 -13.37 -19.47
C PRO A 30 -42.29 -12.90 -20.29
N ILE A 31 -41.22 -12.49 -19.60
CA ILE A 31 -39.97 -12.10 -20.23
C ILE A 31 -39.66 -13.22 -21.22
N SER A 32 -39.57 -12.90 -22.51
CA SER A 32 -39.27 -13.89 -23.53
C SER A 32 -38.04 -14.68 -23.07
N LEU A 33 -38.10 -16.01 -23.16
CA LEU A 33 -37.01 -16.90 -22.76
C LEU A 33 -35.68 -16.48 -23.42
N GLU A 34 -35.74 -15.90 -24.62
CA GLU A 34 -34.60 -15.33 -25.34
C GLU A 34 -34.01 -14.10 -24.64
N THR A 35 -34.84 -13.22 -24.09
CA THR A 35 -34.40 -12.04 -23.33
C THR A 35 -33.68 -12.46 -22.06
N ALA A 36 -34.26 -13.39 -21.29
CA ALA A 36 -33.63 -13.92 -20.09
C ALA A 36 -32.31 -14.66 -20.38
N LEU A 37 -32.25 -15.41 -21.50
CA LEU A 37 -31.02 -16.06 -21.95
C LEU A 37 -29.93 -15.04 -22.33
N SER A 38 -30.30 -13.98 -23.04
CA SER A 38 -29.37 -12.91 -23.43
C SER A 38 -28.78 -12.19 -22.21
N GLU A 39 -29.61 -11.95 -21.18
CA GLU A 39 -29.20 -11.32 -19.92
C GLU A 39 -28.19 -12.19 -19.17
N VAL A 40 -28.51 -13.47 -18.93
CA VAL A 40 -27.60 -14.42 -18.25
C VAL A 40 -26.29 -14.61 -19.03
N GLN A 41 -26.34 -14.63 -20.36
CA GLN A 41 -25.14 -14.67 -21.19
C GLN A 41 -24.30 -13.39 -21.05
N GLY A 42 -24.95 -12.23 -20.87
CA GLY A 42 -24.30 -10.97 -20.54
C GLY A 42 -23.54 -11.06 -19.22
N GLU A 43 -24.23 -11.50 -18.16
CA GLU A 43 -23.63 -11.66 -16.84
C GLU A 43 -22.45 -12.65 -16.83
N LEU A 44 -22.55 -13.77 -17.57
CA LEU A 44 -21.46 -14.72 -17.68
C LEU A 44 -20.24 -14.15 -18.41
N ARG A 45 -20.45 -13.29 -19.42
CA ARG A 45 -19.35 -12.58 -20.09
C ARG A 45 -18.68 -11.59 -19.14
N ASP A 46 -19.48 -10.87 -18.37
CA ASP A 46 -18.97 -9.89 -17.40
C ASP A 46 -18.22 -10.58 -16.26
N MET A 47 -18.75 -11.67 -15.71
CA MET A 47 -18.08 -12.45 -14.67
C MET A 47 -16.76 -13.07 -15.18
N LYS A 48 -16.73 -13.59 -16.41
CA LYS A 48 -15.47 -14.05 -17.02
C LYS A 48 -14.46 -12.92 -17.16
N THR A 49 -14.91 -11.73 -17.52
CA THR A 49 -14.06 -10.54 -17.64
C THR A 49 -13.49 -10.13 -16.29
N GLN A 50 -14.32 -10.12 -15.24
CA GLN A 50 -13.89 -9.85 -13.87
C GLN A 50 -12.87 -10.89 -13.37
N LEU A 51 -13.12 -12.18 -13.58
CA LEU A 51 -12.19 -13.24 -13.18
C LEU A 51 -10.83 -13.09 -13.86
N ARG A 52 -10.83 -12.79 -15.17
CA ARG A 52 -9.59 -12.54 -15.90
C ARG A 52 -8.84 -11.33 -15.34
N GLN A 53 -9.54 -10.24 -15.03
CA GLN A 53 -8.94 -9.05 -14.43
C GLN A 53 -8.36 -9.32 -13.03
N LEU A 54 -9.05 -10.14 -12.23
CA LEU A 54 -8.56 -10.53 -10.90
C LEU A 54 -7.37 -11.50 -10.98
N GLN A 55 -7.34 -12.39 -11.98
CA GLN A 55 -6.19 -13.26 -12.24
C GLN A 55 -4.98 -12.47 -12.77
N GLU A 56 -5.22 -11.44 -13.58
CA GLU A 56 -4.17 -10.57 -14.13
C GLU A 56 -3.65 -9.56 -13.09
N ARG A 57 -4.34 -9.37 -11.95
CA ARG A 57 -3.74 -8.70 -10.79
C ARG A 57 -2.64 -9.58 -10.21
N SER A 58 -1.42 -9.36 -10.69
CA SER A 58 -0.20 -9.81 -10.01
C SER A 58 -0.24 -9.32 -8.57
N ILE A 59 -0.61 -10.19 -7.62
CA ILE A 59 -0.50 -9.89 -6.19
C ILE A 59 0.99 -9.87 -5.90
N VAL A 60 1.58 -8.68 -5.90
CA VAL A 60 2.96 -8.48 -5.45
C VAL A 60 2.97 -8.79 -3.96
N ALA A 61 3.70 -9.83 -3.58
CA ALA A 61 3.92 -10.12 -2.17
C ALA A 61 4.94 -9.11 -1.68
N CYS A 62 4.67 -8.47 -0.53
CA CYS A 62 5.62 -7.58 0.11
C CYS A 62 5.83 -7.99 1.56
N ASP A 63 7.06 -7.82 2.03
CA ASP A 63 7.46 -7.94 3.42
C ASP A 63 8.24 -6.69 3.83
N SER A 64 8.27 -6.39 5.12
CA SER A 64 8.97 -5.23 5.65
C SER A 64 9.46 -5.48 7.06
N GLY A 65 10.45 -4.71 7.47
CA GLY A 65 10.95 -4.80 8.83
C GLY A 65 11.96 -3.72 9.15
N TYR A 66 12.64 -3.96 10.26
CA TYR A 66 13.54 -2.99 10.88
C TYR A 66 14.80 -3.71 11.37
N VAL A 67 15.95 -3.04 11.21
CA VAL A 67 17.21 -3.44 11.84
C VAL A 67 17.82 -2.23 12.54
N GLU A 68 18.57 -2.48 13.61
CA GLU A 68 19.22 -1.43 14.39
C GLU A 68 20.69 -1.77 14.62
N VAL A 69 21.53 -0.74 14.63
CA VAL A 69 22.92 -0.84 15.09
C VAL A 69 22.94 -1.31 16.55
N PRO A 70 23.60 -2.44 16.87
CA PRO A 70 23.71 -2.92 18.24
C PRO A 70 24.43 -1.93 19.16
N ALA A 71 24.09 -1.90 20.45
CA ALA A 71 24.62 -0.94 21.41
C ALA A 71 26.16 -0.97 21.57
N ASN A 72 26.79 -2.13 21.31
CA ASN A 72 28.24 -2.33 21.37
C ASN A 72 28.92 -2.28 19.99
N SER A 73 28.29 -1.57 19.04
CA SER A 73 28.82 -1.39 17.68
C SER A 73 30.14 -0.63 17.66
N HIS A 74 31.06 -1.08 16.80
CA HIS A 74 32.32 -0.41 16.53
C HIS A 74 32.17 0.83 15.61
N LEU A 75 30.95 1.16 15.18
CA LEU A 75 30.68 2.40 14.42
C LEU A 75 30.81 3.66 15.30
N TYR A 76 30.73 3.51 16.62
CA TYR A 76 30.91 4.61 17.58
C TYR A 76 32.39 4.93 17.86
N THR A 77 33.35 4.07 17.51
CA THR A 77 34.77 4.25 17.85
C THR A 77 35.69 4.01 16.66
N GLY A 78 36.95 4.44 16.76
CA GLY A 78 37.94 4.28 15.69
C GLY A 78 37.79 5.29 14.54
N SER A 79 38.47 5.02 13.43
CA SER A 79 38.46 5.89 12.25
C SER A 79 38.62 5.07 10.97
N GLY A 80 38.46 5.70 9.81
CA GLY A 80 38.42 5.01 8.53
C GLY A 80 37.07 4.31 8.31
N VAL A 81 37.01 3.51 7.24
CA VAL A 81 35.82 2.77 6.84
C VAL A 81 35.51 1.69 7.87
N ARG A 82 34.29 1.71 8.40
CA ARG A 82 33.77 0.77 9.40
C ARG A 82 32.33 0.46 9.06
N TYR A 83 31.94 -0.80 9.16
CA TYR A 83 30.59 -1.22 8.79
C TYR A 83 30.09 -2.40 9.62
N LEU A 84 28.76 -2.50 9.71
CA LEU A 84 28.06 -3.67 10.22
C LEU A 84 27.23 -4.27 9.10
N GLU A 85 27.21 -5.60 9.03
CA GLU A 85 26.29 -6.35 8.18
C GLU A 85 25.26 -7.06 9.06
N ILE A 86 24.01 -6.65 8.92
CA ILE A 86 22.90 -7.16 9.73
C ILE A 86 21.97 -7.96 8.81
N PRO A 87 21.80 -9.27 9.03
CA PRO A 87 20.83 -10.05 8.30
C PRO A 87 19.41 -9.75 8.82
N ALA A 88 18.46 -9.61 7.89
CA ALA A 88 17.04 -9.64 8.19
C ALA A 88 16.37 -10.78 7.42
N TYR A 89 15.42 -11.46 8.06
CA TYR A 89 14.74 -12.62 7.50
C TYR A 89 13.29 -12.25 7.19
N PHE A 90 12.81 -12.73 6.04
CA PHE A 90 11.41 -12.55 5.68
C PHE A 90 10.53 -13.50 6.47
N SER A 91 9.33 -13.04 6.82
CA SER A 91 8.28 -13.83 7.45
C SER A 91 7.87 -15.05 6.61
N ARG A 92 7.97 -14.92 5.28
CA ARG A 92 7.77 -15.98 4.30
C ARG A 92 8.81 -15.85 3.18
N SER A 93 9.30 -16.97 2.67
CA SER A 93 10.18 -16.95 1.50
C SER A 93 9.42 -16.56 0.23
N PHE A 94 10.00 -15.67 -0.57
CA PHE A 94 9.50 -15.29 -1.88
C PHE A 94 9.75 -16.42 -2.91
N SER A 95 8.92 -16.45 -3.96
CA SER A 95 9.08 -17.39 -5.09
C SER A 95 10.25 -16.99 -6.02
N SER A 96 10.62 -15.71 -6.03
CA SER A 96 11.72 -15.12 -6.79
C SER A 96 12.49 -14.14 -5.91
N THR A 97 13.68 -13.72 -6.34
CA THR A 97 14.46 -12.71 -5.60
C THR A 97 13.69 -11.38 -5.57
N PRO A 98 13.34 -10.84 -4.39
CA PRO A 98 12.55 -9.61 -4.30
C PRO A 98 13.39 -8.37 -4.65
N THR A 99 12.71 -7.31 -5.07
CA THR A 99 13.29 -5.96 -5.10
C THR A 99 13.20 -5.36 -3.71
N VAL A 100 14.32 -4.79 -3.23
CA VAL A 100 14.45 -4.30 -1.84
C VAL A 100 14.75 -2.81 -1.84
N THR A 101 14.04 -2.07 -1.00
CA THR A 101 14.36 -0.67 -0.65
C THR A 101 14.70 -0.59 0.83
N VAL A 102 15.68 0.23 1.16
CA VAL A 102 16.10 0.51 2.55
C VAL A 102 16.18 2.00 2.78
N GLY A 103 15.99 2.42 4.03
CA GLY A 103 16.13 3.82 4.42
C GLY A 103 16.41 3.96 5.91
N LEU A 104 17.23 4.96 6.26
CA LEU A 104 17.44 5.36 7.65
C LEU A 104 16.12 5.83 8.26
N SER A 105 15.80 5.29 9.44
CA SER A 105 14.61 5.66 10.21
C SER A 105 14.95 6.56 11.40
N HIS A 106 16.15 6.39 11.98
CA HIS A 106 16.74 7.32 12.94
C HIS A 106 18.27 7.28 12.87
N LEU A 107 18.90 8.35 13.35
CA LEU A 107 20.34 8.49 13.44
C LEU A 107 20.72 9.31 14.69
N ASP A 108 21.50 8.69 15.57
CA ASP A 108 22.20 9.34 16.68
C ASP A 108 23.70 9.34 16.36
N HIS A 109 24.26 10.53 16.19
CA HIS A 109 25.65 10.74 15.78
C HIS A 109 26.37 11.65 16.76
N ASN A 110 27.68 11.46 16.88
CA ASN A 110 28.49 12.34 17.72
C ASN A 110 28.57 13.75 17.09
N PRO A 111 28.09 14.81 17.78
CA PRO A 111 28.08 16.17 17.25
C PRO A 111 29.49 16.78 17.08
N GLY A 112 30.52 16.18 17.70
CA GLY A 112 31.92 16.61 17.55
C GLY A 112 32.58 16.15 16.26
N THR A 113 31.88 15.42 15.39
CA THR A 113 32.41 14.88 14.13
C THR A 113 31.39 15.04 12.99
N ASN A 114 31.86 15.09 11.75
CA ASN A 114 30.94 15.20 10.61
C ASN A 114 30.01 13.98 10.55
N THR A 115 28.78 14.19 10.11
CA THR A 115 27.82 13.11 9.86
C THR A 115 28.14 12.43 8.53
N ARG A 116 28.55 11.16 8.58
CA ARG A 116 28.76 10.32 7.40
C ARG A 116 28.26 8.93 7.70
N ILE A 117 27.23 8.52 6.98
CA ILE A 117 26.62 7.20 7.12
C ILE A 117 26.09 6.79 5.75
N ASP A 118 26.22 5.51 5.44
CA ASP A 118 25.63 4.90 4.26
C ASP A 118 24.90 3.61 4.65
N VAL A 119 23.81 3.32 3.94
CA VAL A 119 22.99 2.13 4.16
C VAL A 119 22.77 1.47 2.82
N THR A 120 23.31 0.26 2.67
CA THR A 120 23.28 -0.49 1.42
C THR A 120 22.78 -1.91 1.64
N VAL A 121 22.13 -2.48 0.64
CA VAL A 121 21.78 -3.90 0.62
C VAL A 121 22.90 -4.64 -0.09
N VAL A 122 23.62 -5.51 0.61
CA VAL A 122 24.79 -6.21 0.06
C VAL A 122 24.47 -7.63 -0.41
N SER A 123 23.31 -8.17 -0.01
CA SER A 123 22.85 -9.50 -0.43
C SER A 123 21.32 -9.57 -0.34
N VAL A 124 20.71 -10.15 -1.37
CA VAL A 124 19.26 -10.43 -1.42
C VAL A 124 19.06 -11.89 -1.80
N ARG A 125 18.32 -12.62 -0.97
CA ARG A 125 17.89 -14.00 -1.19
C ARG A 125 16.37 -14.06 -1.13
N THR A 126 15.78 -15.18 -1.51
CA THR A 126 14.33 -15.38 -1.40
C THR A 126 13.82 -15.42 0.04
N SER A 127 14.69 -15.71 1.02
CA SER A 127 14.35 -15.84 2.44
C SER A 127 14.93 -14.75 3.34
N SER A 128 15.87 -13.94 2.84
CA SER A 128 16.57 -12.96 3.66
C SER A 128 17.26 -11.86 2.85
N ILE A 129 17.62 -10.79 3.55
CA ILE A 129 18.49 -9.71 3.07
C ILE A 129 19.63 -9.48 4.04
N THR A 130 20.73 -8.91 3.54
CA THR A 130 21.82 -8.41 4.38
C THR A 130 21.98 -6.92 4.14
N ILE A 131 21.80 -6.14 5.20
CA ILE A 131 21.90 -4.68 5.19
C ILE A 131 23.26 -4.31 5.77
N ARG A 132 24.05 -3.55 5.02
CA ARG A 132 25.29 -2.94 5.49
C ARG A 132 25.01 -1.52 5.95
N ILE A 133 25.39 -1.21 7.18
CA ILE A 133 25.43 0.16 7.72
C ILE A 133 26.90 0.55 7.85
N GLU A 134 27.32 1.56 7.10
CA GLU A 134 28.71 1.98 6.98
C GLU A 134 28.92 3.42 7.46
N THR A 135 30.07 3.70 8.06
CA THR A 135 30.57 5.04 8.35
C THR A 135 32.05 5.13 8.00
N TRP A 136 32.60 6.33 7.84
CA TRP A 136 34.00 6.50 7.43
C TRP A 136 34.66 7.76 7.99
N ALA A 137 35.96 7.89 7.72
CA ALA A 137 36.82 8.96 8.25
C ALA A 137 36.73 9.02 9.79
N THR A 138 36.44 10.17 10.36
CA THR A 138 36.35 10.39 11.81
C THR A 138 34.92 10.36 12.35
N SER A 139 33.92 10.01 11.53
CA SER A 139 32.51 10.04 11.93
C SER A 139 32.20 8.96 12.98
N HIS A 140 31.39 9.29 13.99
CA HIS A 140 30.98 8.31 15.01
C HIS A 140 29.46 8.18 15.07
N VAL A 141 28.96 6.98 14.82
CA VAL A 141 27.53 6.64 14.89
C VAL A 141 27.25 5.96 16.22
N VAL A 142 26.42 6.59 17.06
CA VAL A 142 26.03 6.08 18.38
C VAL A 142 24.90 5.05 18.23
N LYS A 143 23.85 5.43 17.49
CA LYS A 143 22.72 4.57 17.13
C LYS A 143 22.26 4.89 15.73
N ALA A 144 21.75 3.90 15.01
CA ALA A 144 21.04 4.11 13.76
C ALA A 144 20.05 2.97 13.53
N GLY A 145 18.90 3.33 13.01
CA GLY A 145 17.84 2.40 12.64
C GLY A 145 17.63 2.42 11.13
N VAL A 146 17.30 1.26 10.56
CA VAL A 146 17.02 1.11 9.13
C VAL A 146 15.71 0.36 8.96
N ASN A 147 14.78 0.98 8.24
CA ASN A 147 13.60 0.30 7.73
C ASN A 147 13.90 -0.31 6.36
N TRP A 148 13.32 -1.47 6.09
CA TRP A 148 13.41 -2.14 4.79
C TRP A 148 12.04 -2.61 4.32
N MET A 149 11.88 -2.66 3.00
CA MET A 149 10.71 -3.23 2.31
C MET A 149 11.19 -4.05 1.13
N ALA A 150 10.65 -5.26 0.99
CA ALA A 150 10.98 -6.20 -0.08
C ALA A 150 9.70 -6.64 -0.77
N CYS A 151 9.66 -6.62 -2.10
CA CYS A 151 8.49 -7.02 -2.88
C CYS A 151 8.90 -7.90 -4.07
N ALA A 152 8.16 -8.98 -4.33
CA ALA A 152 8.33 -9.90 -5.45
C ALA A 152 6.99 -10.39 -6.02
#